data_AF-A0A4R2R712-F1
#
_entry.id   AF-A0A4R2R712-F1
#
_cell.length_a   1.000
_cell.length_b   1.000
_cell.length_c   1.000
_cell.angle_alpha   90.00
_cell.angle_beta   90.00
_cell.angle_gamma   90.00
#
_symmetry.space_group_name_H-M   'P 1'
#
loop_
_entity.id
_entity.type
_entity.pdbx_description
1 polymer ?
#
loop_
_entity_poly.entity_id
_entity_poly.type
_entity_poly.pdbx_seq_one_letter_code
_entity_poly.pdbx_strand_id
1 'polypeptide(L)'
;MKRLNRKVVSLLVLIIACIALLPVGVMATDNEVIVKNTPTSVPQEQTLQTLVVLNHDAKIEGRVTDVVFVYNGDVELTSTSKTGVVVVLGGHVQQQNGAYVEDGVAEVTFDNALLNNSLLALVVVAGLWVVRLTLSLIFVVLPVLLALALRDRLEKPVAFLRIAIARTGAVGMVVLVGGLGISLMLALSLLGAPIALLFIIVLLLLFAAGYTVVSFHVGKMIAGDRPFSNGVWRPTFLGAVAIVAMSNIPLFGGILLLLVISLSIGISTVWLWQWKARR
;
A
#
# COMPACT_ATOMS: atom_id res chain seq x y z
N MET A 1 12.01 31.76 -3.49
CA MET A 1 10.82 30.97 -3.10
C MET A 1 9.91 30.81 -4.31
N LYS A 2 9.80 29.60 -4.87
CA LYS A 2 8.98 29.33 -6.07
C LYS A 2 7.51 29.44 -5.69
N ARG A 3 6.78 30.35 -6.34
CA ARG A 3 5.32 30.50 -6.19
C ARG A 3 4.68 29.16 -6.57
N LEU A 4 4.16 28.45 -5.56
CA LEU A 4 3.44 27.20 -5.74
C LEU A 4 2.23 27.51 -6.63
N ASN A 5 2.11 26.78 -7.74
CA ASN A 5 1.18 27.11 -8.80
C ASN A 5 -0.25 27.05 -8.24
N ARG A 6 -0.99 28.16 -8.28
CA ARG A 6 -2.28 28.34 -7.60
C ARG A 6 -3.30 27.24 -7.98
N LYS A 7 -3.14 26.66 -9.17
CA LYS A 7 -3.91 25.51 -9.68
C LYS A 7 -3.64 24.20 -8.92
N VAL A 8 -2.39 23.96 -8.50
CA VAL A 8 -1.99 22.74 -7.76
C VAL A 8 -2.51 22.80 -6.32
N VAL A 9 -2.48 23.98 -5.71
CA VAL A 9 -3.07 24.20 -4.37
C VAL A 9 -4.59 24.04 -4.42
N SER A 10 -5.24 24.60 -5.44
CA SER A 10 -6.69 24.44 -5.64
C SER A 10 -7.10 22.98 -5.86
N LEU A 11 -6.29 22.19 -6.57
CA LEU A 11 -6.55 20.77 -6.81
C LEU A 11 -6.42 19.94 -5.52
N LEU A 12 -5.39 20.20 -4.72
CA LEU A 12 -5.20 19.52 -3.42
C LEU A 12 -6.32 19.85 -2.43
N VAL A 13 -6.76 21.11 -2.37
CA VAL A 13 -7.88 21.53 -1.52
C VAL A 13 -9.20 20.89 -1.99
N LEU A 14 -9.42 20.77 -3.29
CA LEU A 14 -10.61 20.12 -3.85
C LEU A 14 -10.64 18.62 -3.51
N ILE A 15 -9.51 17.93 -3.59
CA ILE A 15 -9.40 16.50 -3.26
C ILE A 15 -9.68 16.27 -1.77
N ILE A 16 -9.13 17.11 -0.90
CA ILE A 16 -9.39 17.03 0.56
C ILE A 16 -10.86 17.36 0.87
N ALA A 17 -11.44 18.36 0.21
CA ALA A 17 -12.86 18.70 0.36
C ALA A 17 -13.79 17.57 -0.15
N CYS A 18 -13.46 16.91 -1.26
CA CYS A 18 -14.21 15.76 -1.76
C CYS A 18 -14.14 14.55 -0.81
N ILE A 19 -13.00 14.33 -0.14
CA ILE A 19 -12.86 13.27 0.87
C ILE A 19 -13.67 13.60 2.13
N ALA A 20 -13.71 14.88 2.52
CA ALA A 20 -14.50 15.35 3.67
C ALA A 20 -16.02 15.40 3.40
N LEU A 21 -16.44 15.42 2.13
CA LEU A 21 -17.84 15.39 1.70
C LEU A 21 -18.36 13.97 1.44
N LEU A 22 -17.53 12.94 1.59
CA LEU A 22 -18.02 11.56 1.57
C LEU A 22 -18.94 11.38 2.78
N PRO A 23 -20.21 10.97 2.59
CA PRO A 23 -21.12 10.74 3.70
C PRO A 23 -20.57 9.57 4.51
N VAL A 24 -20.06 9.85 5.71
CA VAL A 24 -19.89 8.85 6.74
C VAL A 24 -21.31 8.48 7.15
N GLY A 25 -21.81 7.34 6.63
CA GLY A 25 -23.18 6.91 6.85
C GLY A 25 -23.42 6.61 8.32
N VAL A 26 -23.84 7.61 9.09
CA VAL A 26 -24.56 7.43 10.35
C VAL A 26 -26.03 7.64 10.01
N MET A 27 -26.69 6.58 9.60
CA MET A 27 -28.14 6.54 9.48
C MET A 27 -28.70 6.03 10.80
N ALA A 28 -28.98 6.95 11.72
CA ALA A 28 -29.90 6.70 12.83
C ALA A 28 -31.29 7.16 12.35
N THR A 29 -32.13 6.20 11.99
CA THR A 29 -33.53 6.45 11.65
C THR A 29 -34.30 6.62 12.95
N ASP A 30 -35.11 7.68 13.03
CA ASP A 30 -36.02 7.96 14.13
C ASP A 30 -36.87 6.75 14.49
N ASN A 31 -36.57 6.11 15.62
CA ASN A 31 -37.48 5.39 16.53
C ASN A 31 -36.67 4.99 17.79
N GLU A 32 -36.89 5.71 18.89
CA GLU A 32 -36.41 5.43 20.25
C GLU A 32 -35.03 4.75 20.41
N VAL A 33 -33.98 5.37 19.87
CA VAL A 33 -32.60 5.00 20.24
C VAL A 33 -32.32 5.57 21.62
N ILE A 34 -32.37 4.74 22.65
CA ILE A 34 -31.99 5.13 24.01
C ILE A 34 -30.47 4.96 24.15
N VAL A 35 -29.74 6.06 24.05
CA VAL A 35 -28.31 6.13 24.42
C VAL A 35 -28.23 6.49 25.90
N LYS A 36 -27.84 5.54 26.75
CA LYS A 36 -27.67 5.77 28.19
C LYS A 36 -26.22 5.53 28.59
N ASN A 37 -25.64 6.53 29.26
CA ASN A 37 -24.29 6.48 29.84
C ASN A 37 -24.35 6.16 31.34
N THR A 38 -25.26 5.27 31.72
CA THR A 38 -25.51 4.83 33.10
C THR A 38 -25.85 3.35 33.07
N PRO A 39 -25.65 2.59 34.16
CA PRO A 39 -26.09 1.21 34.26
C PRO A 39 -27.56 1.12 33.86
N THR A 40 -27.87 0.33 32.83
CA THR A 40 -29.20 0.29 32.23
C THR A 40 -29.81 -1.09 32.36
N SER A 41 -30.90 -1.17 33.11
CA SER A 41 -31.73 -2.37 33.21
C SER A 41 -32.98 -2.17 32.36
N VAL A 42 -33.26 -3.09 31.43
CA VAL A 42 -34.50 -3.12 30.64
C VAL A 42 -35.45 -4.11 31.31
N PRO A 43 -36.45 -3.67 32.10
CA PRO A 43 -37.38 -4.56 32.79
C PRO A 43 -38.29 -5.34 31.83
N GLN A 44 -38.88 -6.45 32.31
CA GLN A 44 -39.67 -7.41 31.52
C GLN A 44 -40.82 -6.81 30.70
N GLU A 45 -41.42 -5.73 31.17
CA GLU A 45 -42.57 -5.07 30.52
C GLU A 45 -42.16 -4.06 29.44
N GLN A 46 -40.86 -3.80 29.28
CA GLN A 46 -40.36 -2.80 28.35
C GLN A 46 -39.93 -3.44 27.02
N THR A 47 -40.40 -2.85 25.92
CA THR A 47 -39.93 -3.18 24.57
C THR A 47 -39.19 -1.98 24.00
N LEU A 48 -37.94 -2.19 23.58
CA LEU A 48 -37.10 -1.18 22.93
C LEU A 48 -36.74 -1.64 21.53
N GLN A 49 -36.48 -0.70 20.61
CA GLN A 49 -35.94 -1.06 19.30
C GLN A 49 -34.42 -1.24 19.38
N THR A 50 -33.72 -0.21 19.86
CA THR A 50 -32.26 -0.21 19.95
C THR A 50 -31.80 0.24 21.33
N LEU A 51 -30.91 -0.53 21.94
CA LEU A 51 -30.27 -0.20 23.21
C LEU A 51 -28.78 0.06 22.98
N VAL A 52 -28.31 1.27 23.32
CA VAL A 52 -26.89 1.62 23.28
C VAL A 52 -26.42 1.98 24.69
N VAL A 53 -25.53 1.16 25.26
CA VAL A 53 -24.94 1.39 26.58
C VAL A 53 -23.44 1.63 26.43
N LEU A 54 -22.93 2.68 27.07
CA LEU A 54 -21.53 3.07 27.01
C LEU A 54 -20.90 3.01 28.40
N ASN A 55 -19.74 2.36 28.51
CA ASN A 55 -18.91 2.21 29.71
C ASN A 55 -19.61 1.65 30.95
N HIS A 56 -20.73 0.95 30.76
CA HIS A 56 -21.53 0.40 31.84
C HIS A 56 -22.16 -0.92 31.42
N ASP A 57 -22.49 -1.73 32.40
CA ASP A 57 -23.15 -3.01 32.19
C ASP A 57 -24.64 -2.81 31.85
N ALA A 58 -25.17 -3.72 31.03
CA ALA A 58 -26.56 -3.74 30.65
C ALA A 58 -27.21 -5.04 31.11
N LYS A 59 -28.32 -4.92 31.83
CA LYS A 59 -29.14 -6.07 32.21
C LYS A 59 -30.44 -6.04 31.43
N ILE A 60 -30.72 -7.09 30.66
CA ILE A 60 -31.91 -7.15 29.82
C ILE A 60 -32.84 -8.24 30.35
N GLU A 61 -34.05 -7.81 30.72
CA GLU A 61 -35.14 -8.68 31.16
C GLU A 61 -36.33 -8.61 30.21
N GLY A 62 -36.51 -7.48 29.53
CA GLY A 62 -37.56 -7.24 28.52
C GLY A 62 -37.16 -7.60 27.09
N ARG A 63 -37.75 -6.90 26.11
CA ARG A 63 -37.55 -7.17 24.68
C ARG A 63 -36.79 -6.04 23.99
N VAL A 64 -35.75 -6.38 23.21
CA VAL A 64 -35.05 -5.44 22.31
C VAL A 64 -35.14 -5.97 20.89
N THR A 65 -35.91 -5.33 20.01
CA THR A 65 -36.25 -5.96 18.72
C THR A 65 -35.15 -5.91 17.68
N ASP A 66 -34.22 -4.94 17.75
CA ASP A 66 -33.25 -4.72 16.68
C ASP A 66 -31.82 -4.98 17.15
N VAL A 67 -31.22 -4.05 17.89
CA VAL A 67 -29.79 -4.14 18.27
C VAL A 67 -29.58 -3.74 19.72
N VAL A 68 -28.82 -4.56 20.45
CA VAL A 68 -28.18 -4.23 21.72
C VAL A 68 -26.70 -3.99 21.44
N PHE A 69 -26.25 -2.76 21.63
CA PHE A 69 -24.85 -2.39 21.49
C PHE A 69 -24.30 -1.93 22.84
N VAL A 70 -23.32 -2.66 23.37
CA VAL A 70 -22.64 -2.28 24.61
C VAL A 70 -21.15 -2.09 24.37
N TYR A 71 -20.65 -0.93 24.75
CA TYR A 71 -19.24 -0.58 24.68
C TYR A 71 -18.65 -0.55 26.09
N ASN A 72 -17.61 -1.33 26.31
CA ASN A 72 -16.81 -1.38 27.54
C ASN A 72 -17.67 -1.67 28.79
N GLY A 73 -18.46 -2.74 28.72
CA GLY A 73 -19.33 -3.23 29.79
C GLY A 73 -19.90 -4.60 29.44
N ASP A 74 -20.39 -5.31 30.44
CA ASP A 74 -20.94 -6.65 30.27
C ASP A 74 -22.46 -6.60 29.99
N VAL A 75 -22.95 -7.60 29.26
CA VAL A 75 -24.39 -7.76 29.00
C VAL A 75 -24.89 -9.02 29.67
N GLU A 76 -25.84 -8.87 30.57
CA GLU A 76 -26.57 -9.99 31.17
C GLU A 76 -27.95 -10.12 30.52
N LEU A 77 -28.15 -11.19 29.77
CA LEU A 77 -29.44 -11.59 29.19
C LEU A 77 -30.13 -12.56 30.13
N THR A 78 -31.20 -12.13 30.78
CA THR A 78 -31.95 -12.98 31.72
C THR A 78 -32.92 -13.92 31.01
N SER A 79 -33.45 -14.91 31.73
CA SER A 79 -34.33 -15.97 31.20
C SER A 79 -35.60 -15.49 30.48
N THR A 80 -36.01 -14.23 30.65
CA THR A 80 -37.19 -13.65 29.99
C THR A 80 -36.84 -12.74 28.81
N SER A 81 -35.55 -12.49 28.56
CA SER A 81 -35.08 -11.57 27.54
C SER A 81 -35.29 -12.09 26.12
N LYS A 82 -35.70 -11.20 25.22
CA LYS A 82 -35.77 -11.45 23.78
C LYS A 82 -35.07 -10.33 23.03
N THR A 83 -33.97 -10.63 22.37
CA THR A 83 -33.14 -9.63 21.68
C THR A 83 -32.89 -10.01 20.22
N GLY A 84 -32.81 -9.03 19.31
CA GLY A 84 -32.41 -9.23 17.91
C GLY A 84 -30.93 -9.62 17.78
N VAL A 85 -30.05 -8.62 17.57
CA VAL A 85 -28.59 -8.76 17.58
C VAL A 85 -27.99 -8.21 18.87
N VAL A 86 -27.02 -8.91 19.46
CA VAL A 86 -26.24 -8.40 20.60
C VAL A 86 -24.78 -8.22 20.20
N VAL A 87 -24.27 -6.99 20.27
CA VAL A 87 -22.88 -6.64 19.98
C VAL A 87 -22.26 -6.04 21.23
N VAL A 88 -21.22 -6.70 21.75
CA VAL A 88 -20.45 -6.22 22.91
C VAL A 88 -19.01 -5.98 22.49
N LEU A 89 -18.53 -4.76 22.69
CA LEU A 89 -17.14 -4.35 22.45
C LEU A 89 -16.47 -4.08 23.79
N GLY A 90 -15.58 -4.95 24.25
CA GLY A 90 -14.78 -4.75 25.46
C GLY A 90 -15.33 -5.37 26.73
N GLY A 91 -16.35 -6.22 26.63
CA GLY A 91 -16.94 -6.96 27.75
C GLY A 91 -17.49 -8.31 27.27
N HIS A 92 -18.23 -8.99 28.13
CA HIS A 92 -18.74 -10.34 27.92
C HIS A 92 -20.27 -10.37 27.85
N VAL A 93 -20.81 -11.35 27.12
CA VAL A 93 -22.26 -11.64 27.13
C VAL A 93 -22.54 -12.86 27.98
N GLN A 94 -23.29 -12.66 29.07
CA GLN A 94 -23.80 -13.75 29.90
C GLN A 94 -25.26 -14.03 29.56
N GLN A 95 -25.52 -15.19 28.98
CA GLN A 95 -26.87 -15.62 28.61
C GLN A 95 -27.40 -16.65 29.61
N GLN A 96 -28.47 -16.31 30.33
CA GLN A 96 -29.16 -17.25 31.23
C GLN A 96 -30.06 -18.21 30.44
N ASN A 97 -30.28 -19.41 31.01
CA ASN A 97 -31.20 -20.39 30.43
C ASN A 97 -32.62 -19.80 30.29
N GLY A 98 -33.10 -19.66 29.06
CA GLY A 98 -34.39 -19.07 28.71
C GLY A 98 -34.29 -17.77 27.89
N ALA A 99 -33.15 -17.09 27.90
CA ALA A 99 -32.89 -15.92 27.06
C ALA A 99 -32.85 -16.31 25.58
N TYR A 100 -33.47 -15.51 24.71
CA TYR A 100 -33.53 -15.77 23.27
C TYR A 100 -32.90 -14.62 22.47
N VAL A 101 -31.94 -14.95 21.61
CA VAL A 101 -31.27 -14.02 20.69
C VAL A 101 -31.57 -14.47 19.26
N GLU A 102 -32.16 -13.61 18.45
CA GLU A 102 -32.70 -13.98 17.12
C GLU A 102 -31.59 -14.07 16.06
N ASP A 103 -30.72 -13.05 15.99
CA ASP A 103 -29.77 -12.88 14.88
C ASP A 103 -28.30 -13.12 15.28
N GLY A 104 -28.04 -13.38 16.57
CA GLY A 104 -26.75 -13.83 17.08
C GLY A 104 -26.05 -12.85 18.04
N VAL A 105 -24.92 -13.31 18.57
CA VAL A 105 -24.11 -12.60 19.57
C VAL A 105 -22.71 -12.39 19.01
N ALA A 106 -22.25 -11.14 18.99
CA ALA A 106 -20.90 -10.75 18.60
C ALA A 106 -20.17 -10.15 19.81
N GLU A 107 -19.16 -10.87 20.31
CA GLU A 107 -18.34 -10.44 21.44
C GLU A 107 -16.93 -10.10 20.94
N VAL A 108 -16.46 -8.89 21.23
CA VAL A 108 -15.10 -8.43 20.91
C VAL A 108 -14.44 -7.98 22.21
N THR A 109 -13.75 -8.86 22.92
CA THR A 109 -13.08 -8.53 24.18
C THR A 109 -11.77 -7.78 23.93
N PHE A 110 -11.54 -6.65 24.59
CA PHE A 110 -10.24 -5.95 24.55
C PHE A 110 -9.20 -6.66 25.44
N ASP A 111 -9.03 -7.96 25.24
CA ASP A 111 -8.04 -8.73 25.96
C ASP A 111 -6.62 -8.33 25.55
N ASN A 112 -5.65 -8.65 26.42
CA ASN A 112 -4.22 -8.52 26.11
C ASN A 112 -3.86 -9.21 24.78
N ALA A 113 -4.61 -10.22 24.35
CA ALA A 113 -4.46 -10.87 23.04
C ALA A 113 -4.82 -9.94 21.87
N LEU A 114 -5.94 -9.20 21.92
CA LEU A 114 -6.28 -8.22 20.88
C LEU A 114 -5.29 -7.06 20.87
N LEU A 115 -4.87 -6.58 22.04
CA LEU A 115 -3.83 -5.53 22.13
C LEU A 115 -2.51 -6.01 21.55
N ASN A 116 -2.04 -7.21 21.89
CA ASN A 116 -0.79 -7.76 21.35
C ASN A 116 -0.88 -7.99 19.83
N ASN A 117 -2.00 -8.53 19.34
CA ASN A 117 -2.17 -8.79 17.91
C ASN A 117 -2.31 -7.51 17.09
N SER A 118 -3.02 -6.50 17.62
CA SER A 118 -3.15 -5.19 16.97
C SER A 118 -1.83 -4.41 16.97
N LEU A 119 -1.06 -4.47 18.06
CA LEU A 119 0.29 -3.90 18.11
C LEU A 119 1.22 -4.60 17.12
N LEU A 120 1.19 -5.94 17.03
CA LEU A 120 1.98 -6.69 16.06
C LEU A 120 1.60 -6.30 14.63
N ALA A 121 0.30 -6.22 14.32
CA ALA A 121 -0.19 -5.78 13.02
C ALA A 121 0.28 -4.35 12.69
N LEU A 122 0.20 -3.43 13.66
CA LEU A 122 0.69 -2.06 13.51
C LEU A 122 2.19 -2.02 13.21
N VAL A 123 2.99 -2.83 13.92
CA VAL A 123 4.44 -2.95 13.69
C VAL A 123 4.73 -3.52 12.31
N VAL A 124 4.02 -4.55 11.87
CA VAL A 124 4.18 -5.14 10.53
C VAL A 124 3.84 -4.11 9.45
N VAL A 125 2.71 -3.43 9.58
CA VAL A 125 2.31 -2.38 8.64
C VAL A 125 3.35 -1.27 8.62
N ALA A 126 3.75 -0.73 9.77
CA ALA A 126 4.79 0.30 9.86
C ALA A 126 6.12 -0.16 9.25
N GLY A 127 6.52 -1.41 9.50
CA GLY A 127 7.70 -2.03 8.90
C GLY A 127 7.63 -2.06 7.38
N LEU A 128 6.49 -2.46 6.80
CA LEU A 128 6.28 -2.45 5.36
C LEU A 128 6.39 -1.03 4.77
N TRP A 129 5.87 -0.01 5.46
CA TRP A 129 6.01 1.39 5.05
C TRP A 129 7.48 1.85 5.08
N VAL A 130 8.25 1.48 6.11
CA VAL A 130 9.69 1.79 6.22
C VAL A 130 10.47 1.12 5.10
N VAL A 131 10.21 -0.17 4.82
CA VAL A 131 10.84 -0.90 3.72
C VAL A 131 10.51 -0.24 2.38
N ARG A 132 9.24 0.09 2.14
CA ARG A 132 8.80 0.78 0.91
C ARG A 132 9.47 2.13 0.74
N LEU A 133 9.58 2.92 1.82
CA LEU A 133 10.26 4.22 1.81
C LEU A 133 11.75 4.07 1.50
N THR A 134 12.41 3.09 2.12
CA THR A 134 13.82 2.78 1.93
C THR A 134 14.10 2.38 0.49
N LEU A 135 13.30 1.46 -0.07
CA LEU A 135 13.41 1.07 -1.47
C LEU A 135 13.19 2.28 -2.39
N SER A 136 12.15 3.06 -2.16
CA SER A 136 11.88 4.28 -2.94
C SER A 136 13.08 5.23 -2.95
N LEU A 137 13.73 5.41 -1.80
CA LEU A 137 14.94 6.24 -1.69
C LEU A 137 16.11 5.65 -2.48
N ILE A 138 16.34 4.34 -2.41
CA ILE A 138 17.37 3.64 -3.20
C ILE A 138 17.11 3.84 -4.71
N PHE A 139 15.86 3.65 -5.16
CA PHE A 139 15.49 3.88 -6.56
C PHE A 139 15.67 5.35 -6.99
N VAL A 140 15.62 6.33 -6.09
CA VAL A 140 15.93 7.72 -6.46
C VAL A 140 17.44 8.00 -6.44
N VAL A 141 18.14 7.57 -5.39
CA VAL A 141 19.55 7.93 -5.15
C VAL A 141 20.50 7.16 -6.07
N LEU A 142 20.28 5.85 -6.23
CA LEU A 142 21.15 4.97 -7.01
C LEU A 142 21.36 5.45 -8.46
N PRO A 143 20.32 5.74 -9.27
CA PRO A 143 20.53 6.21 -10.64
C PRO A 143 21.24 7.57 -10.68
N VAL A 144 21.05 8.43 -9.68
CA VAL A 144 21.74 9.72 -9.63
C VAL A 144 23.23 9.54 -9.39
N LEU A 145 23.62 8.66 -8.46
CA LEU A 145 25.02 8.33 -8.21
C LEU A 145 25.68 7.68 -9.43
N LEU A 146 24.99 6.72 -10.05
CA LEU A 146 25.46 6.09 -11.28
C LEU A 146 25.56 7.10 -12.43
N ALA A 147 24.61 8.03 -12.55
CA ALA A 147 24.65 9.07 -13.56
C ALA A 147 25.85 10.02 -13.38
N LEU A 148 26.18 10.33 -12.13
CA LEU A 148 27.37 11.12 -11.78
C LEU A 148 28.68 10.37 -12.06
N ALA A 149 28.71 9.04 -11.91
CA ALA A 149 29.87 8.21 -12.23
C ALA A 149 30.04 8.00 -13.75
N LEU A 150 28.93 7.94 -14.50
CA LEU A 150 28.88 7.61 -15.93
C LEU A 150 28.76 8.83 -16.86
N ARG A 151 28.81 10.07 -16.32
CA ARG A 151 28.55 11.37 -17.00
C ARG A 151 28.59 11.34 -18.53
N ASP A 152 29.78 11.14 -19.10
CA ASP A 152 30.03 11.29 -20.55
C ASP A 152 29.61 10.07 -21.38
N ARG A 153 29.22 8.97 -20.74
CA ARG A 153 28.85 7.71 -21.39
C ARG A 153 27.35 7.51 -21.53
N LEU A 154 26.52 8.36 -20.92
CA LEU A 154 25.07 8.20 -20.89
C LEU A 154 24.37 8.71 -22.16
N GLU A 155 24.99 9.61 -22.91
CA GLU A 155 24.35 10.17 -24.11
C GLU A 155 24.21 9.15 -25.25
N LYS A 156 25.19 8.25 -25.41
CA LYS A 156 25.18 7.24 -26.48
C LYS A 156 24.04 6.21 -26.31
N PRO A 157 23.80 5.62 -25.12
CA PRO A 157 22.65 4.74 -24.88
C PRO A 157 21.29 5.40 -25.11
N VAL A 158 21.14 6.70 -24.79
CA VAL A 158 19.86 7.42 -24.88
C VAL A 158 19.38 7.57 -26.32
N ALA A 159 20.31 7.68 -27.29
CA ALA A 159 19.96 7.79 -28.71
C ALA A 159 19.24 6.53 -29.22
N PHE A 160 19.60 5.35 -28.73
CA PHE A 160 18.94 4.08 -29.12
C PHE A 160 17.52 3.97 -28.58
N LEU A 161 17.28 4.52 -27.38
CA LEU A 161 15.97 4.48 -26.77
C LEU A 161 14.93 5.18 -27.66
N ARG A 162 15.31 6.22 -28.41
CA ARG A 162 14.36 6.93 -29.29
C ARG A 162 13.92 6.15 -30.53
N ILE A 163 14.70 5.18 -30.99
CA ILE A 163 14.47 4.54 -32.29
C ILE A 163 13.69 3.23 -32.14
N ALA A 164 13.84 2.52 -31.01
CA ALA A 164 13.30 1.16 -30.89
C ALA A 164 12.89 0.75 -29.47
N ILE A 165 12.14 1.60 -28.73
CA ILE A 165 11.66 1.32 -27.36
C ILE A 165 11.05 -0.08 -27.25
N ALA A 166 10.12 -0.44 -28.14
CA ALA A 166 9.42 -1.72 -28.11
C ALA A 166 10.38 -2.91 -28.29
N ARG A 167 11.34 -2.82 -29.22
CA ARG A 167 12.32 -3.89 -29.47
C ARG A 167 13.28 -4.03 -28.29
N THR A 168 13.75 -2.92 -27.73
CA THR A 168 14.63 -2.94 -26.54
C THR A 168 13.91 -3.52 -25.34
N GLY A 169 12.64 -3.15 -25.12
CA GLY A 169 11.79 -3.75 -24.10
C GLY A 169 11.59 -5.26 -24.33
N ALA A 170 11.31 -5.69 -25.56
CA ALA A 170 11.17 -7.12 -25.86
C ALA A 170 12.45 -7.92 -25.54
N VAL A 171 13.62 -7.39 -25.92
CA VAL A 171 14.92 -8.01 -25.57
C VAL A 171 15.08 -8.10 -24.06
N GLY A 172 14.79 -7.01 -23.34
CA GLY A 172 14.86 -6.99 -21.89
C GLY A 172 13.92 -7.98 -21.22
N MET A 173 12.70 -8.14 -21.76
CA MET A 173 11.73 -9.12 -21.28
C MET A 173 12.23 -10.55 -21.47
N VAL A 174 12.79 -10.87 -22.64
CA VAL A 174 13.38 -12.19 -22.92
C VAL A 174 14.56 -12.47 -21.98
N VAL A 175 15.45 -11.49 -21.77
CA VAL A 175 16.59 -11.63 -20.86
C VAL A 175 16.14 -11.76 -19.40
N LEU A 176 15.12 -11.02 -18.98
CA LEU A 176 14.56 -11.09 -17.64
C LEU A 176 13.92 -12.46 -17.38
N VAL A 177 12.98 -12.88 -18.24
CA VAL A 177 12.27 -14.16 -18.09
C VAL A 177 13.24 -15.34 -18.23
N GLY A 178 14.06 -15.35 -19.28
CA GLY A 178 15.06 -16.40 -19.49
C GLY A 178 16.10 -16.43 -18.38
N GLY A 179 16.56 -15.26 -17.94
CA GLY A 179 17.54 -15.13 -16.87
C GLY A 179 17.00 -15.60 -15.51
N LEU A 180 15.76 -15.25 -15.16
CA LEU A 180 15.10 -15.76 -13.96
C LEU A 180 14.84 -17.27 -14.04
N GLY A 181 14.43 -17.79 -15.19
CA GLY A 181 14.24 -19.22 -15.42
C GLY A 181 15.53 -20.01 -15.24
N ILE A 182 16.63 -19.56 -15.85
CA ILE A 182 17.97 -20.15 -15.67
C ILE A 182 18.38 -20.07 -14.20
N SER A 183 18.22 -18.91 -13.56
CA SER A 183 18.56 -18.73 -12.14
C SER A 183 17.81 -19.71 -11.24
N LEU A 184 16.52 -19.94 -11.50
CA LEU A 184 15.70 -20.88 -10.76
C LEU A 184 16.19 -22.32 -10.95
N MET A 185 16.49 -22.73 -12.19
CA MET A 185 17.05 -24.07 -12.46
C MET A 185 18.40 -24.27 -11.77
N LEU A 186 19.26 -23.25 -11.77
CA LEU A 186 20.56 -23.31 -11.09
C LEU A 186 20.40 -23.37 -9.57
N ALA A 187 19.47 -22.60 -8.99
CA ALA A 187 19.23 -22.55 -7.55
C ALA A 187 18.79 -23.90 -6.96
N LEU A 188 18.17 -24.77 -7.76
CA LEU A 188 17.80 -26.13 -7.34
C LEU A 188 18.99 -27.08 -7.21
N SER A 189 20.16 -26.71 -7.75
CA SER A 189 21.38 -27.51 -7.65
C SER A 189 22.31 -26.98 -6.56
N LEU A 190 22.95 -27.88 -5.81
CA LEU A 190 23.85 -27.54 -4.70
C LEU A 190 25.00 -26.62 -5.16
N LEU A 191 25.54 -26.88 -6.36
CA LEU A 191 26.60 -26.08 -6.98
C LEU A 191 26.07 -24.86 -7.74
N GLY A 192 24.81 -24.87 -8.17
CA GLY A 192 24.23 -23.77 -8.94
C GLY A 192 23.71 -22.64 -8.07
N ALA A 193 23.43 -22.84 -6.77
CA ALA A 193 22.99 -21.75 -5.89
C ALA A 193 23.98 -20.55 -5.85
N PRO A 194 25.31 -20.76 -5.67
CA PRO A 194 26.29 -19.68 -5.78
C PRO A 194 26.33 -19.02 -7.17
N ILE A 195 26.18 -19.81 -8.23
CA ILE A 195 26.20 -19.32 -9.61
C ILE A 195 24.93 -18.50 -9.92
N ALA A 196 23.78 -18.94 -9.44
CA ALA A 196 22.50 -18.23 -9.54
C ALA A 196 22.59 -16.88 -8.81
N LEU A 197 23.19 -16.84 -7.62
CA LEU A 197 23.42 -15.59 -6.90
C LEU A 197 24.28 -14.62 -7.71
N LEU A 198 25.40 -15.08 -8.27
CA LEU A 198 26.25 -14.26 -9.14
C LEU A 198 25.48 -13.75 -10.37
N PHE A 199 24.65 -14.60 -10.96
CA PHE A 199 23.84 -14.23 -12.12
C PHE A 199 22.78 -13.17 -11.78
N ILE A 200 22.11 -13.29 -10.63
CA ILE A 200 21.18 -12.27 -10.12
C ILE A 200 21.91 -10.94 -9.88
N ILE A 201 23.13 -10.97 -9.32
CA ILE A 201 23.95 -9.77 -9.13
C ILE A 201 24.23 -9.10 -10.48
N VAL A 202 24.60 -9.87 -11.51
CA VAL A 202 24.81 -9.33 -12.87
C VAL A 202 23.51 -8.70 -13.40
N LEU A 203 22.36 -9.36 -13.27
CA LEU A 203 21.07 -8.81 -13.68
C LEU A 203 20.74 -7.51 -12.93
N LEU A 204 21.03 -7.42 -11.63
CA LEU A 204 20.83 -6.22 -10.83
C LEU A 204 21.73 -5.06 -11.30
N LEU A 205 22.99 -5.35 -11.64
CA LEU A 205 23.90 -4.35 -12.19
C LEU A 205 23.44 -3.84 -13.57
N LEU A 206 22.98 -4.75 -14.44
CA LEU A 206 22.39 -4.39 -15.74
C LEU A 206 21.14 -3.52 -15.57
N PHE A 207 20.27 -3.92 -14.64
CA PHE A 207 19.08 -3.16 -14.30
C PHE A 207 19.45 -1.76 -13.78
N ALA A 208 20.36 -1.63 -12.81
CA ALA A 208 20.75 -0.35 -12.25
C ALA A 208 21.34 0.61 -13.30
N ALA A 209 22.20 0.10 -14.19
CA ALA A 209 22.76 0.87 -15.30
C ALA A 209 21.67 1.33 -16.29
N GLY A 210 20.75 0.43 -16.66
CA GLY A 210 19.67 0.74 -17.60
C GLY A 210 18.64 1.69 -17.01
N TYR A 211 18.31 1.50 -15.74
CA TYR A 211 17.37 2.32 -14.99
C TYR A 211 17.88 3.75 -14.84
N THR A 212 19.20 3.93 -14.74
CA THR A 212 19.84 5.25 -14.81
C THR A 212 19.57 5.94 -16.15
N VAL A 213 19.72 5.21 -17.27
CA VAL A 213 19.46 5.74 -18.62
C VAL A 213 17.97 6.08 -18.80
N VAL A 214 17.07 5.21 -18.36
CA VAL A 214 15.62 5.44 -18.41
C VAL A 214 15.24 6.67 -17.58
N SER A 215 15.74 6.76 -16.34
CA SER A 215 15.50 7.91 -15.45
C SER A 215 16.00 9.22 -16.05
N PHE A 216 17.20 9.22 -16.63
CA PHE A 216 17.71 10.39 -17.34
C PHE A 216 16.82 10.80 -18.52
N HIS A 217 16.34 9.82 -19.30
CA HIS A 217 15.48 10.06 -20.46
C HIS A 217 14.11 10.63 -20.07
N VAL A 218 13.42 10.01 -19.12
CA VAL A 218 12.14 10.49 -18.57
C VAL A 218 12.32 11.87 -17.96
N GLY A 219 13.41 12.08 -17.22
CA GLY A 219 13.78 13.37 -16.68
C GLY A 219 13.93 14.46 -17.73
N LYS A 220 14.62 14.17 -18.83
CA LYS A 220 14.75 15.07 -19.98
C LYS A 220 13.39 15.38 -20.62
N MET A 221 12.50 14.39 -20.76
CA MET A 221 11.14 14.61 -21.28
C MET A 221 10.34 15.58 -20.42
N ILE A 222 10.41 15.45 -19.09
CA ILE A 222 9.69 16.33 -18.15
C ILE A 222 10.32 17.72 -18.08
N ALA A 223 11.66 17.77 -18.09
CA ALA A 223 12.45 19.00 -18.06
C ALA A 223 12.24 19.88 -19.30
N GLY A 224 11.98 19.27 -20.46
CA GLY A 224 11.95 19.92 -21.76
C GLY A 224 13.32 20.48 -22.18
N ASP A 225 13.33 21.37 -23.17
CA ASP A 225 14.55 22.03 -23.69
C ASP A 225 15.11 23.12 -22.75
N ARG A 226 14.68 23.13 -21.49
CA ARG A 226 15.21 24.09 -20.53
C ARG A 226 16.70 23.84 -20.36
N PRO A 227 17.54 24.88 -20.34
CA PRO A 227 18.97 24.75 -20.09
C PRO A 227 19.17 24.44 -18.60
N PHE A 228 18.88 23.19 -18.20
CA PHE A 228 19.34 22.66 -16.94
C PHE A 228 20.86 22.63 -17.05
N SER A 229 21.53 23.57 -16.38
CA SER A 229 22.99 23.75 -16.39
C SER A 229 23.73 22.40 -16.45
N ASN A 230 24.27 22.02 -17.62
CA ASN A 230 25.20 20.94 -18.01
C ASN A 230 25.33 19.65 -17.14
N GLY A 231 24.40 19.38 -16.24
CA GLY A 231 24.57 18.45 -15.13
C GLY A 231 23.60 17.29 -15.27
N VAL A 232 24.14 16.12 -15.61
CA VAL A 232 23.39 14.87 -15.82
C VAL A 232 22.50 14.51 -14.62
N TRP A 233 22.91 14.87 -13.40
CA TRP A 233 22.22 14.48 -12.17
C TRP A 233 20.80 15.07 -12.03
N ARG A 234 20.53 16.29 -12.52
CA ARG A 234 19.23 16.95 -12.38
C ARG A 234 18.11 16.24 -13.16
N PRO A 235 18.25 16.01 -14.48
CA PRO A 235 17.25 15.24 -15.22
C PRO A 235 17.14 13.83 -14.66
N THR A 236 18.25 13.15 -14.33
CA THR A 236 18.18 11.80 -13.73
C THR A 236 17.37 11.77 -12.44
N PHE A 237 17.62 12.72 -11.53
CA PHE A 237 16.85 12.84 -10.28
C PHE A 237 15.36 13.08 -10.56
N LEU A 238 15.04 14.01 -11.46
CA LEU A 238 13.65 14.34 -11.80
C LEU A 238 12.91 13.13 -12.39
N GLY A 239 13.56 12.38 -13.29
CA GLY A 239 12.96 11.19 -13.87
C GLY A 239 12.87 10.02 -12.89
N ALA A 240 13.87 9.82 -12.03
CA ALA A 240 13.80 8.78 -11.00
C ALA A 240 12.66 9.05 -10.01
N VAL A 241 12.52 10.30 -9.54
CA VAL A 241 11.39 10.71 -8.67
C VAL A 241 10.05 10.50 -9.38
N ALA A 242 9.94 10.87 -10.66
CA ALA A 242 8.71 10.68 -11.42
C ALA A 242 8.35 9.19 -11.57
N ILE A 243 9.32 8.34 -11.92
CA ILE A 243 9.11 6.90 -12.04
C ILE A 243 8.68 6.30 -10.70
N VAL A 244 9.39 6.60 -9.60
CA VAL A 244 9.05 6.09 -8.26
C VAL A 244 7.67 6.57 -7.81
N ALA A 245 7.32 7.83 -8.06
CA ALA A 245 6.00 8.36 -7.73
C ALA A 245 4.88 7.62 -8.50
N MET A 246 5.08 7.39 -9.81
CA MET A 246 4.11 6.67 -10.63
C MET A 246 4.04 5.17 -10.29
N SER A 247 5.17 4.57 -9.89
CA SER A 247 5.23 3.18 -9.40
C SER A 247 4.50 2.96 -8.08
N ASN A 248 4.20 4.02 -7.33
CA ASN A 248 3.45 3.94 -6.09
C ASN A 248 1.92 3.96 -6.26
N ILE A 249 1.41 4.16 -7.49
CA ILE A 249 -0.03 4.11 -7.80
C ILE A 249 -0.48 2.63 -7.84
N PRO A 250 -1.52 2.23 -7.09
CA PRO A 250 -2.04 0.86 -7.13
C PRO A 250 -2.41 0.41 -8.55
N LEU A 251 -2.15 -0.87 -8.88
CA LEU A 251 -2.30 -1.49 -10.22
C LEU A 251 -1.37 -0.94 -11.31
N PHE A 252 -1.44 0.36 -11.59
CA PHE A 252 -0.64 1.01 -12.64
C PHE A 252 0.86 0.93 -12.35
N GLY A 253 1.24 1.07 -11.07
CA GLY A 253 2.63 1.08 -10.65
C GLY A 253 3.36 -0.23 -10.92
N GLY A 254 2.68 -1.37 -10.78
CA GLY A 254 3.25 -2.69 -11.07
C GLY A 254 3.55 -2.88 -12.56
N ILE A 255 2.61 -2.50 -13.43
CA ILE A 255 2.78 -2.57 -14.89
C ILE A 255 3.92 -1.64 -15.33
N LEU A 256 3.92 -0.40 -14.83
CA LEU A 256 4.98 0.56 -15.13
C LEU A 256 6.35 0.04 -14.69
N LEU A 257 6.46 -0.51 -13.48
CA LEU A 257 7.70 -1.03 -12.93
C LEU A 257 8.21 -2.20 -13.78
N LEU A 258 7.34 -3.11 -14.22
CA LEU A 258 7.70 -4.20 -15.12
C LEU A 258 8.23 -3.67 -16.47
N LEU A 259 7.56 -2.66 -17.06
CA LEU A 259 8.03 -2.02 -18.28
C LEU A 259 9.40 -1.36 -18.09
N VAL A 260 9.59 -0.66 -16.96
CA VAL A 260 10.86 0.01 -16.64
C VAL A 260 11.98 -1.01 -16.40
N ILE A 261 11.75 -2.10 -15.67
CA ILE A 261 12.73 -3.19 -15.48
C ILE A 261 13.12 -3.76 -16.83
N SER A 262 12.12 -4.14 -17.63
CA SER A 262 12.31 -4.73 -18.94
C SER A 262 13.12 -3.80 -19.85
N LEU A 263 12.71 -2.54 -19.99
CA LEU A 263 13.46 -1.54 -20.76
C LEU A 263 14.89 -1.35 -20.25
N SER A 264 15.07 -1.26 -18.93
CA SER A 264 16.39 -1.05 -18.31
C SER A 264 17.35 -2.19 -18.65
N ILE A 265 16.94 -3.44 -18.44
CA ILE A 265 17.76 -4.62 -18.76
C ILE A 265 18.03 -4.70 -20.27
N GLY A 266 17.02 -4.42 -21.10
CA GLY A 266 17.16 -4.41 -22.54
C GLY A 266 18.19 -3.39 -23.04
N ILE A 267 18.14 -2.16 -22.54
CA ILE A 267 19.08 -1.08 -22.88
C ILE A 267 20.51 -1.52 -22.52
N SER A 268 20.73 -1.97 -21.30
CA SER A 268 22.06 -2.40 -20.84
C SER A 268 22.59 -3.58 -21.65
N THR A 269 21.73 -4.54 -22.00
CA THR A 269 22.12 -5.71 -22.80
C THR A 269 22.56 -5.32 -24.22
N VAL A 270 21.74 -4.51 -24.90
CA VAL A 270 22.06 -4.03 -26.25
C VAL A 270 23.33 -3.15 -26.23
N TRP A 271 23.47 -2.31 -25.20
CA TRP A 271 24.64 -1.46 -25.04
C TRP A 271 25.93 -2.28 -24.86
N LEU A 272 25.91 -3.31 -24.01
CA LEU A 272 27.05 -4.21 -23.81
C LEU A 272 27.41 -4.99 -25.08
N TRP A 273 26.42 -5.49 -25.81
CA TRP A 273 26.65 -6.17 -27.09
C TRP A 273 27.38 -5.24 -28.05
N GLN A 274 26.85 -4.04 -28.27
CA GLN A 274 27.47 -3.09 -29.21
C GLN A 274 28.86 -2.64 -28.76
N TRP A 275 29.09 -2.48 -27.45
CA TRP A 275 30.41 -2.16 -26.94
C TRP A 275 31.43 -3.24 -27.28
N LYS A 276 31.02 -4.53 -27.18
CA LYS A 276 31.85 -5.66 -27.60
C LYS A 276 32.06 -5.71 -29.11
N ALA A 277 31.04 -5.40 -29.91
CA ALA A 277 31.12 -5.44 -31.38
C ALA A 277 31.94 -4.29 -32.01
N ARG A 278 32.24 -3.22 -31.26
CA ARG A 278 33.10 -2.10 -31.70
C ARG A 278 34.57 -2.27 -31.27
N ARG A 279 34.89 -3.29 -30.48
CA ARG A 279 36.25 -3.70 -30.16
C ARG A 279 36.65 -4.84 -31.09
#